data_AF-A0A1D1XRE9-F1
#
_entry.id   AF-A0A1D1XRE9-F1
#
_cell.length_a   1.000
_cell.length_b   1.000
_cell.length_c   1.000
_cell.angle_alpha   90.00
_cell.angle_beta   90.00
_cell.angle_gamma   90.00
#
_symmetry.space_group_name_H-M   'P 1'
#
loop_
_entity.id
_entity.type
_entity.pdbx_description
1 polymer ?
#
loop_
_entity_poly.entity_id
_entity_poly.type
_entity_poly.pdbx_seq_one_letter_code
_entity_poly.pdbx_strand_id
1 'polypeptide(L)'
;METRRARIVVVRSWMCWVRLGTESVLPCTWAGESFYLGSTPGDHTLPARRQPHQRTEIQTGPEGDEQSRPNRPRMASSYRRGSPIIAFFVGFLLVLALVLPAQSAPAVNSTFRAADEIVKLRRVRAHLKKLNKPSVKTIQSPEGDLIDCVPSHLQPAFDHPKLRGQRPLDPPKRPRAVAAAVDPATAASFQSWAASGESCPEGTVPIRRTVEVDVLRASSIRRFGRKPAAGARRDSTSGGHEHAVGYVIGDQYYGAKASLNVWAPKVTSSSEFSLSQIWMLSGSFGDDLNTIEAGWQVSPELYGDDHPRFFTYWTSDAYQTTGCYNLLCSGFVQTNNKFAVGTAISPISTYDGGQFDISLLIWKDPRHGNWWLEFGSGLIVGYWPAFLFSHLVQHASMVQFGGEVVNDRPAGGHTATQMGSGRFAVEGFGRASYFRNLQVVDWDNSLVPPASLRILADHPGCYDIHGGVNNVWGSYFYFGGPGRNQRCSY
;
A
#
# COMPACT_ATOMS: atom_id res chain seq x y z
N MET A 1 20.07 47.31 40.32
CA MET A 1 18.92 48.19 40.59
C MET A 1 17.95 48.03 39.43
N GLU A 2 16.91 47.21 39.61
CA GLU A 2 15.52 47.50 39.24
C GLU A 2 14.68 46.28 39.59
N THR A 3 13.81 46.47 40.58
CA THR A 3 12.90 45.49 41.16
C THR A 3 11.57 45.50 40.40
N ARG A 4 11.06 44.33 39.98
CA ARG A 4 9.63 44.13 39.76
C ARG A 4 9.13 42.95 40.59
N ARG A 5 8.17 43.28 41.47
CA ARG A 5 7.51 42.39 42.43
C ARG A 5 6.48 41.50 41.74
N ALA A 6 6.47 40.23 42.11
CA ALA A 6 5.38 39.30 41.86
C ALA A 6 4.17 39.63 42.76
N ARG A 7 2.96 39.52 42.21
CA ARG A 7 1.72 39.48 43.00
C ARG A 7 1.22 38.04 43.10
N ILE A 8 1.06 37.61 44.35
CA ILE A 8 0.41 36.38 44.80
C ILE A 8 -1.10 36.63 44.80
N VAL A 9 -1.88 35.70 44.24
CA VAL A 9 -3.28 35.48 44.61
C VAL A 9 -3.46 34.00 44.89
N VAL A 10 -3.84 33.70 46.13
CA VAL A 10 -4.14 32.38 46.70
C VAL A 10 -5.61 32.10 46.52
N VAL A 11 -6.01 30.93 45.97
CA VAL A 11 -7.24 30.23 46.40
C VAL A 11 -7.08 28.70 46.28
N ARG A 12 -6.87 28.09 47.47
CA ARG A 12 -7.33 26.80 48.02
C ARG A 12 -7.35 25.50 47.17
N SER A 13 -6.48 24.60 47.65
CA SER A 13 -6.43 23.14 47.51
C SER A 13 -7.65 22.42 48.13
N TRP A 14 -8.10 21.33 47.51
CA TRP A 14 -8.78 20.21 48.18
C TRP A 14 -8.10 18.89 47.78
N MET A 15 -7.44 18.26 48.76
CA MET A 15 -7.00 16.87 48.76
C MET A 15 -8.22 15.96 48.92
N CYS A 16 -8.33 14.91 48.10
CA CYS A 16 -9.28 13.83 48.34
C CYS A 16 -8.52 12.60 48.85
N TRP A 17 -8.90 12.15 50.04
CA TRP A 17 -8.43 10.92 50.68
C TRP A 17 -9.14 9.70 50.07
N VAL A 18 -8.37 8.64 49.84
CA VAL A 18 -8.88 7.30 49.50
C VAL A 18 -9.28 6.59 50.79
N ARG A 19 -10.48 6.01 50.84
CA ARG A 19 -10.89 5.04 51.86
C ARG A 19 -11.46 3.80 51.16
N LEU A 20 -10.87 2.65 51.47
CA LEU A 20 -11.29 1.31 51.05
C LEU A 20 -12.60 0.92 51.76
N GLY A 21 -13.51 0.27 51.04
CA GLY A 21 -14.75 -0.27 51.59
C GLY A 21 -15.65 -0.93 50.54
N THR A 22 -15.48 -2.25 50.44
CA THR A 22 -16.32 -3.34 49.91
C THR A 22 -17.80 -3.12 49.53
N GLU A 23 -18.17 -3.86 48.48
CA GLU A 23 -19.44 -4.57 48.22
C GLU A 23 -20.47 -4.05 47.19
N SER A 24 -20.71 -4.96 46.24
CA SER A 24 -21.92 -5.31 45.47
C SER A 24 -22.53 -4.40 44.39
N VAL A 25 -22.79 -5.09 43.28
CA VAL A 25 -23.29 -4.68 41.96
C VAL A 25 -24.82 -4.77 41.94
N LEU A 26 -25.50 -3.79 41.34
CA LEU A 26 -26.57 -3.90 40.31
C LEU A 26 -27.24 -2.52 40.07
N PRO A 27 -27.84 -2.27 38.88
CA PRO A 27 -28.06 -0.93 38.35
C PRO A 27 -29.45 -0.35 38.68
N CYS A 28 -29.50 0.95 39.00
CA CYS A 28 -30.74 1.70 39.08
C CYS A 28 -30.84 2.71 37.92
N THR A 29 -31.91 2.55 37.17
CA THR A 29 -32.49 3.47 36.19
C THR A 29 -33.15 4.69 36.85
N TRP A 30 -32.98 5.86 36.26
CA TRP A 30 -33.81 7.08 36.40
C TRP A 30 -33.75 7.80 35.03
N ALA A 31 -34.81 8.01 34.24
CA ALA A 31 -36.12 8.63 34.44
C ALA A 31 -36.09 10.18 34.49
N GLY A 32 -36.73 10.79 33.46
CA GLY A 32 -37.18 12.19 33.37
C GLY A 32 -36.13 13.19 32.87
N GLU A 33 -36.37 14.11 31.93
CA GLU A 33 -37.61 14.69 31.43
C GLU A 33 -37.52 15.10 29.95
N SER A 34 -38.65 14.94 29.27
CA SER A 34 -38.95 15.39 27.92
C SER A 34 -39.50 16.83 27.95
N PHE A 35 -39.12 17.64 26.97
CA PHE A 35 -39.85 18.86 26.60
C PHE A 35 -41.03 18.49 25.70
N TYR A 36 -42.22 18.98 26.06
CA TYR A 36 -43.46 18.95 25.26
C TYR A 36 -43.61 20.22 24.44
N LEU A 37 -43.98 20.08 23.17
CA LEU A 37 -44.82 20.95 22.31
C LEU A 37 -45.23 20.01 21.16
N GLY A 38 -46.42 19.42 21.12
CA GLY A 38 -47.74 20.06 20.97
C GLY A 38 -48.34 19.50 19.67
N SER A 39 -49.37 18.66 19.78
CA SER A 39 -50.13 18.09 18.65
C SER A 39 -51.63 18.22 18.92
N THR A 40 -52.42 18.42 17.86
CA THR A 40 -53.84 18.02 17.62
C THR A 40 -54.43 18.84 16.43
N PRO A 41 -55.56 18.46 15.80
CA PRO A 41 -55.69 17.32 14.88
C PRO A 41 -56.44 17.70 13.57
N GLY A 42 -56.44 16.81 12.58
CA GLY A 42 -57.22 16.98 11.35
C GLY A 42 -57.41 15.65 10.64
N ASP A 43 -58.59 15.09 10.83
CA ASP A 43 -59.03 13.75 10.47
C ASP A 43 -59.76 13.73 9.11
N HIS A 44 -59.79 12.54 8.50
CA HIS A 44 -60.88 11.97 7.69
C HIS A 44 -60.57 11.43 6.27
N THR A 45 -60.65 10.10 6.24
CA THR A 45 -61.46 9.25 5.34
C THR A 45 -60.88 8.72 4.02
N LEU A 46 -60.50 7.45 4.08
CA LEU A 46 -60.68 6.42 3.03
C LEU A 46 -62.16 6.30 2.61
N PRO A 47 -62.43 5.66 1.45
CA PRO A 47 -63.12 4.36 1.55
C PRO A 47 -62.49 3.25 0.72
N ALA A 48 -62.91 2.04 1.08
CA ALA A 48 -62.36 0.73 0.76
C ALA A 48 -63.12 -0.04 -0.36
N ARG A 49 -62.53 -1.20 -0.71
CA ARG A 49 -63.11 -2.42 -1.33
C ARG A 49 -63.36 -2.35 -2.86
N ARG A 50 -63.00 -3.35 -3.68
CA ARG A 50 -63.10 -4.82 -3.52
C ARG A 50 -62.00 -5.61 -4.28
N GLN A 51 -61.59 -6.73 -3.68
CA GLN A 51 -60.89 -7.93 -4.17
C GLN A 51 -61.81 -8.82 -5.07
N PRO A 52 -61.48 -10.09 -5.45
CA PRO A 52 -60.25 -10.71 -6.01
C PRO A 52 -60.56 -11.74 -7.15
N HIS A 53 -59.54 -12.40 -7.74
CA HIS A 53 -59.52 -13.83 -8.13
C HIS A 53 -58.07 -14.24 -8.46
N GLN A 54 -57.42 -15.12 -7.67
CA GLN A 54 -57.25 -16.60 -7.84
C GLN A 54 -56.63 -16.99 -9.19
N ARG A 55 -55.37 -17.46 -9.28
CA ARG A 55 -54.73 -18.73 -8.82
C ARG A 55 -55.41 -20.00 -9.34
N THR A 56 -54.80 -20.63 -10.36
CA THR A 56 -54.61 -22.10 -10.46
C THR A 56 -53.57 -22.47 -11.54
N GLU A 57 -52.49 -23.12 -11.12
CA GLU A 57 -51.76 -24.12 -11.93
C GLU A 57 -52.46 -25.49 -11.75
N ILE A 58 -52.32 -26.40 -12.73
CA ILE A 58 -51.93 -27.83 -12.59
C ILE A 58 -52.51 -28.73 -13.72
N GLN A 59 -51.58 -29.39 -14.44
CA GLN A 59 -51.53 -30.74 -15.06
C GLN A 59 -52.63 -31.18 -16.08
N THR A 60 -52.42 -32.04 -17.08
CA THR A 60 -51.64 -33.31 -17.26
C THR A 60 -51.37 -33.60 -18.76
N GLY A 61 -50.37 -34.44 -19.11
CA GLY A 61 -50.02 -34.92 -20.48
C GLY A 61 -51.05 -35.86 -21.16
N PRO A 62 -50.73 -36.69 -22.20
CA PRO A 62 -49.44 -37.35 -22.53
C PRO A 62 -49.05 -37.42 -24.06
N GLU A 63 -47.95 -38.14 -24.38
CA GLU A 63 -47.57 -38.96 -25.58
C GLU A 63 -47.98 -38.50 -27.00
N GLY A 64 -47.22 -38.56 -28.11
CA GLY A 64 -46.05 -39.33 -28.58
C GLY A 64 -46.15 -39.42 -30.14
N ASP A 65 -45.05 -39.81 -30.81
CA ASP A 65 -44.89 -40.18 -32.24
C ASP A 65 -44.86 -39.06 -33.33
N GLU A 66 -44.10 -39.10 -34.42
CA GLU A 66 -42.93 -39.86 -34.91
C GLU A 66 -42.50 -39.24 -36.29
N GLN A 67 -41.20 -39.28 -36.67
CA GLN A 67 -40.60 -39.22 -38.04
C GLN A 67 -40.93 -38.05 -39.01
N SER A 68 -40.00 -37.37 -39.70
CA SER A 68 -38.98 -37.89 -40.64
C SER A 68 -38.11 -36.74 -41.24
N ARG A 69 -36.84 -37.04 -41.52
CA ARG A 69 -35.84 -36.29 -42.33
C ARG A 69 -35.95 -36.69 -43.84
N PRO A 70 -35.04 -36.32 -44.77
CA PRO A 70 -34.38 -35.05 -45.16
C PRO A 70 -34.42 -34.81 -46.71
N ASN A 71 -33.83 -33.72 -47.26
CA ASN A 71 -33.00 -33.81 -48.50
C ASN A 71 -32.22 -32.53 -48.88
N ARG A 72 -30.99 -32.76 -49.41
CA ARG A 72 -30.04 -31.82 -50.05
C ARG A 72 -30.54 -31.31 -51.42
N PRO A 73 -29.90 -30.26 -51.98
CA PRO A 73 -29.69 -30.17 -53.43
C PRO A 73 -28.21 -30.23 -53.85
N ARG A 74 -28.03 -30.65 -55.11
CA ARG A 74 -26.79 -31.01 -55.83
C ARG A 74 -26.08 -29.81 -56.47
N MET A 75 -24.79 -30.03 -56.78
CA MET A 75 -23.92 -29.21 -57.64
C MET A 75 -24.43 -29.08 -59.09
N ALA A 76 -24.10 -27.95 -59.71
CA ALA A 76 -23.86 -27.86 -61.15
C ALA A 76 -22.56 -27.05 -61.42
N SER A 77 -21.75 -27.57 -62.34
CA SER A 77 -20.44 -27.07 -62.75
C SER A 77 -20.57 -25.93 -63.77
N SER A 78 -19.77 -24.88 -63.61
CA SER A 78 -19.44 -23.94 -64.69
C SER A 78 -17.97 -23.55 -64.61
N TYR A 79 -17.21 -23.92 -65.64
CA TYR A 79 -15.81 -23.58 -65.87
C TYR A 79 -15.64 -22.05 -65.99
N ARG A 80 -14.80 -21.44 -65.14
CA ARG A 80 -14.24 -20.10 -65.37
C ARG A 80 -12.73 -20.16 -65.41
N ARG A 81 -12.16 -19.61 -66.49
CA ARG A 81 -10.73 -19.48 -66.79
C ARG A 81 -9.98 -18.82 -65.61
N GLY A 82 -8.89 -19.44 -65.18
CA GLY A 82 -7.96 -18.87 -64.21
C GLY A 82 -7.34 -17.56 -64.74
N SER A 83 -7.26 -16.55 -63.87
CA SER A 83 -6.73 -15.24 -64.19
C SER A 83 -5.19 -15.32 -64.38
N PRO A 84 -4.61 -14.83 -65.50
CA PRO A 84 -3.18 -14.94 -65.79
C PRO A 84 -2.28 -14.14 -64.83
N ILE A 85 -2.87 -13.27 -64.01
CA ILE A 85 -2.17 -12.44 -63.02
C ILE A 85 -1.63 -13.28 -61.87
N ILE A 86 -2.36 -14.32 -61.44
CA ILE A 86 -1.94 -15.17 -60.30
C ILE A 86 -0.72 -16.02 -60.69
N ALA A 87 -0.68 -16.53 -61.92
CA ALA A 87 0.46 -17.30 -62.42
C ALA A 87 1.74 -16.43 -62.52
N PHE A 88 1.60 -15.16 -62.93
CA PHE A 88 2.71 -14.22 -62.96
C PHE A 88 3.25 -13.88 -61.56
N PHE A 89 2.37 -13.67 -60.58
CA PHE A 89 2.80 -13.39 -59.20
C PHE A 89 3.49 -14.57 -58.54
N VAL A 90 2.99 -15.80 -58.76
CA VAL A 90 3.64 -17.02 -58.24
C VAL A 90 5.00 -17.25 -58.93
N GLY A 91 5.08 -17.02 -60.24
CA GLY A 91 6.34 -17.09 -60.98
C GLY A 91 7.36 -16.04 -60.52
N PHE A 92 6.92 -14.80 -60.28
CA PHE A 92 7.78 -13.71 -59.80
C PHE A 92 8.33 -13.99 -58.40
N LEU A 93 7.51 -14.53 -57.49
CA LEU A 93 7.95 -14.91 -56.14
C LEU A 93 8.95 -16.07 -56.16
N LEU A 94 8.77 -17.06 -57.04
CA LEU A 94 9.70 -18.17 -57.22
C LEU A 94 11.05 -17.72 -57.80
N VAL A 95 11.03 -16.77 -58.74
CA VAL A 95 12.27 -16.19 -59.29
C VAL A 95 12.98 -15.34 -58.25
N LEU A 96 12.27 -14.54 -57.45
CA LEU A 96 12.89 -13.78 -56.35
C LEU A 96 13.56 -14.69 -55.30
N ALA A 97 12.98 -15.86 -55.02
CA ALA A 97 13.54 -16.85 -54.10
C ALA A 97 14.82 -17.52 -54.64
N LEU A 98 15.03 -17.54 -55.96
CA LEU A 98 16.20 -18.15 -56.60
C LEU A 98 17.37 -17.17 -56.81
N VAL A 99 17.11 -15.85 -56.76
CA VAL A 99 18.13 -14.81 -57.06
C VAL A 99 18.67 -14.12 -55.81
N LEU A 100 18.08 -14.36 -54.63
CA LEU A 100 18.64 -13.88 -53.36
C LEU A 100 19.72 -14.84 -52.85
N PRO A 101 20.99 -14.42 -52.73
CA PRO A 101 21.99 -15.26 -52.07
C PRO A 101 21.56 -15.45 -50.62
N ALA A 102 21.35 -16.71 -50.23
CA ALA A 102 21.15 -17.08 -48.84
C ALA A 102 22.41 -16.72 -48.05
N GLN A 103 22.44 -15.52 -47.48
CA GLN A 103 23.41 -15.18 -46.45
C GLN A 103 23.02 -16.01 -45.23
N SER A 104 23.72 -17.13 -45.04
CA SER A 104 23.71 -17.85 -43.78
C SER A 104 24.27 -16.92 -42.71
N ALA A 105 23.39 -16.31 -41.94
CA ALA A 105 23.79 -15.69 -40.68
C ALA A 105 24.51 -16.76 -39.84
N PRO A 106 25.68 -16.48 -39.26
CA PRO A 106 26.38 -17.47 -38.46
C PRO A 106 25.50 -17.84 -37.25
N ALA A 107 25.14 -19.13 -37.16
CA ALA A 107 24.31 -19.71 -36.10
C ALA A 107 25.04 -19.84 -34.74
N VAL A 108 25.88 -18.86 -34.39
CA VAL A 108 26.79 -18.95 -33.24
C VAL A 108 26.32 -18.14 -32.02
N ASN A 109 25.25 -17.34 -32.13
CA ASN A 109 24.75 -16.50 -31.02
C ASN A 109 23.42 -16.94 -30.38
N SER A 110 22.63 -17.82 -31.00
CA SER A 110 21.31 -18.23 -30.48
C SER A 110 21.42 -19.28 -29.38
N THR A 111 22.34 -20.24 -29.52
CA THR A 111 22.59 -21.32 -28.55
C THR A 111 23.19 -20.80 -27.23
N PHE A 112 24.11 -19.83 -27.29
CA PHE A 112 24.68 -19.21 -26.09
C PHE A 112 23.64 -18.40 -25.31
N ARG A 113 22.80 -17.62 -26.00
CA ARG A 113 21.69 -16.90 -25.35
C ARG A 113 20.67 -17.84 -24.69
N ALA A 114 20.36 -18.96 -25.34
CA ALA A 114 19.49 -19.98 -24.74
C ALA A 114 20.12 -20.62 -23.49
N ALA A 115 21.43 -20.90 -23.50
CA ALA A 115 22.13 -21.43 -22.34
C ALA A 115 22.15 -20.43 -21.16
N ASP A 116 22.39 -19.14 -21.44
CA ASP A 116 22.39 -18.08 -20.43
C ASP A 116 21.01 -17.87 -19.80
N GLU A 117 19.94 -17.88 -20.60
CA GLU A 117 18.56 -17.82 -20.10
C GLU A 117 18.22 -19.02 -19.21
N ILE A 118 18.66 -20.23 -19.56
CA ILE A 118 18.47 -21.42 -18.72
C ILE A 118 19.20 -21.26 -17.37
N VAL A 119 20.44 -20.75 -17.37
CA VAL A 119 21.19 -20.49 -16.14
C VAL A 119 20.50 -19.42 -15.29
N LYS A 120 20.01 -18.35 -15.91
CA LYS A 120 19.25 -17.28 -15.24
C LYS A 120 18.00 -17.84 -14.58
N LEU A 121 17.17 -18.60 -15.30
CA LEU A 121 15.95 -19.22 -14.77
C LEU A 121 16.25 -20.19 -13.62
N ARG A 122 17.33 -20.99 -13.71
CA ARG A 122 17.75 -21.85 -12.59
C ARG A 122 18.10 -21.04 -11.33
N ARG A 123 18.78 -19.90 -11.49
CA ARG A 123 19.09 -18.99 -10.36
C ARG A 123 17.82 -18.38 -9.77
N VAL A 124 16.87 -17.96 -10.61
CA VAL A 124 15.56 -17.45 -10.17
C VAL A 124 14.82 -18.49 -9.35
N ARG A 125 14.71 -19.73 -9.86
CA ARG A 125 14.04 -20.84 -9.14
C ARG A 125 14.70 -21.16 -7.81
N ALA A 126 16.03 -21.18 -7.77
CA ALA A 126 16.77 -21.39 -6.52
C ALA A 126 16.52 -20.25 -5.51
N HIS A 127 16.46 -19.01 -5.97
CA HIS A 127 16.12 -17.86 -5.14
C HIS A 127 14.69 -17.95 -4.58
N LEU A 128 13.70 -18.25 -5.43
CA LEU A 128 12.30 -18.42 -5.02
C LEU A 128 12.12 -19.55 -4.00
N LYS A 129 12.82 -20.67 -4.16
CA LYS A 129 12.78 -21.79 -3.20
C LYS A 129 13.26 -21.37 -1.80
N LYS A 130 14.16 -20.39 -1.72
CA LYS A 130 14.64 -19.83 -0.44
C LYS A 130 13.65 -18.81 0.12
N LEU A 131 13.10 -17.95 -0.74
CA LEU A 131 12.23 -16.85 -0.37
C LEU A 131 10.84 -17.32 0.06
N ASN A 132 10.16 -18.09 -0.79
CA ASN A 132 8.83 -18.61 -0.52
C ASN A 132 8.92 -19.74 0.49
N LYS A 133 8.36 -19.51 1.68
CA LYS A 133 8.39 -20.47 2.78
C LYS A 133 7.26 -21.49 2.66
N PRO A 134 7.42 -22.71 3.22
CA PRO A 134 6.34 -23.68 3.26
C PRO A 134 5.10 -23.09 3.95
N SER A 135 3.97 -23.12 3.25
CA SER A 135 2.68 -22.62 3.72
C SER A 135 1.79 -23.77 4.19
N VAL A 136 0.96 -23.51 5.21
CA VAL A 136 -0.06 -24.48 5.66
C VAL A 136 -1.40 -24.29 4.94
N LYS A 137 -1.59 -23.11 4.35
CA LYS A 137 -2.76 -22.72 3.56
C LYS A 137 -2.34 -21.65 2.55
N THR A 138 -2.96 -21.65 1.38
CA THR A 138 -2.83 -20.57 0.39
C THR A 138 -4.22 -20.03 0.08
N ILE A 139 -4.35 -18.71 0.05
CA ILE A 139 -5.58 -17.98 -0.27
C ILE A 139 -5.33 -17.20 -1.56
N GLN A 140 -6.30 -17.16 -2.47
CA GLN A 140 -6.20 -16.34 -3.67
C GLN A 140 -7.00 -15.05 -3.51
N SER A 141 -6.38 -13.90 -3.75
CA SER A 141 -7.06 -12.61 -3.71
C SER A 141 -7.87 -12.36 -5.00
N PRO A 142 -8.87 -11.46 -4.96
CA PRO A 142 -9.60 -11.04 -6.17
C PRO A 142 -8.70 -10.49 -7.29
N GLU A 143 -7.57 -9.87 -6.94
CA GLU A 143 -6.56 -9.33 -7.86
C GLU A 143 -5.61 -10.41 -8.41
N GLY A 144 -5.74 -11.65 -7.95
CA GLY A 144 -4.92 -12.79 -8.39
C GLY A 144 -3.67 -13.04 -7.56
N ASP A 145 -3.45 -12.32 -6.46
CA ASP A 145 -2.34 -12.60 -5.55
C ASP A 145 -2.55 -13.96 -4.87
N LEU A 146 -1.45 -14.71 -4.68
CA LEU A 146 -1.45 -15.89 -3.83
C LEU A 146 -0.87 -15.51 -2.46
N ILE A 147 -1.67 -15.69 -1.41
CA ILE A 147 -1.31 -15.38 -0.03
C ILE A 147 -1.03 -16.68 0.72
N ASP A 148 0.22 -16.90 1.08
CA ASP A 148 0.69 -18.07 1.78
C ASP A 148 0.65 -17.84 3.29
N CYS A 149 -0.12 -18.65 4.01
CA CYS A 149 -0.13 -18.68 5.46
C CYS A 149 1.08 -19.48 5.96
N VAL A 150 2.14 -18.77 6.36
CA VAL A 150 3.42 -19.36 6.78
C VAL A 150 3.47 -19.40 8.30
N PRO A 151 3.90 -20.51 8.94
CA PRO A 151 4.11 -20.53 10.39
C PRO A 151 4.98 -19.35 10.84
N SER A 152 4.56 -18.62 11.86
CA SER A 152 5.09 -17.29 12.18
C SER A 152 6.59 -17.28 12.50
N HIS A 153 7.16 -18.39 12.97
CA HIS A 153 8.59 -18.56 13.26
C HIS A 153 9.42 -19.04 12.06
N LEU A 154 8.79 -19.34 10.92
CA LEU A 154 9.42 -19.77 9.67
C LEU A 154 9.40 -18.68 8.57
N GLN A 155 8.79 -17.53 8.85
CA GLN A 155 8.76 -16.39 7.92
C GLN A 155 10.17 -15.88 7.57
N PRO A 156 10.35 -15.16 6.45
CA PRO A 156 11.67 -14.73 5.96
C PRO A 156 12.55 -13.98 6.97
N ALA A 157 11.96 -13.29 7.94
CA ALA A 157 12.69 -12.61 9.01
C ALA A 157 13.66 -13.54 9.77
N PHE A 158 13.27 -14.80 10.00
CA PHE A 158 14.04 -15.78 10.78
C PHE A 158 15.17 -16.45 10.01
N ASP A 159 15.36 -16.12 8.72
CA ASP A 159 16.59 -16.46 8.00
C ASP A 159 17.80 -15.68 8.53
N HIS A 160 17.56 -14.53 9.16
CA HIS A 160 18.60 -13.68 9.74
C HIS A 160 19.34 -14.41 10.87
N PRO A 161 20.69 -14.44 10.90
CA PRO A 161 21.45 -15.18 11.91
C PRO A 161 21.09 -14.83 13.36
N LYS A 162 20.81 -13.55 13.64
CA LYS A 162 20.42 -13.08 14.98
C LYS A 162 18.97 -13.41 15.39
N LEU A 163 18.12 -13.84 14.47
CA LEU A 163 16.72 -14.21 14.76
C LEU A 163 16.48 -15.71 14.65
N ARG A 164 17.33 -16.45 13.93
CA ARG A 164 17.14 -17.88 13.66
C ARG A 164 16.85 -18.67 14.95
N GLY A 165 15.79 -19.46 14.91
CA GLY A 165 15.34 -20.29 16.04
C GLY A 165 14.52 -19.56 17.10
N GLN A 166 14.32 -18.24 16.96
CA GLN A 166 13.45 -17.46 17.84
C GLN A 166 12.01 -17.47 17.32
N ARG A 167 11.11 -16.88 18.11
CA ARG A 167 9.70 -16.64 17.74
C ARG A 167 9.42 -15.14 17.71
N PRO A 168 8.37 -14.69 17.01
CA PRO A 168 7.93 -13.30 17.08
C PRO A 168 7.64 -12.91 18.53
N LEU A 169 7.91 -11.64 18.87
CA LEU A 169 7.63 -11.09 20.19
C LEU A 169 6.15 -10.73 20.30
N ASP A 170 5.64 -10.72 21.53
CA ASP A 170 4.33 -10.16 21.82
C ASP A 170 4.33 -8.63 21.62
N PRO A 171 3.21 -8.05 21.16
CA PRO A 171 3.09 -6.60 20.99
C PRO A 171 3.37 -5.82 22.27
N PRO A 172 4.09 -4.67 22.19
CA PRO A 172 4.44 -3.86 23.35
C PRO A 172 3.28 -2.94 23.72
N LYS A 173 3.46 -2.18 24.80
CA LYS A 173 2.54 -1.11 25.16
C LYS A 173 2.59 0.00 24.09
N ARG A 174 1.41 0.39 23.59
CA ARG A 174 1.25 1.52 22.66
C ARG A 174 1.56 2.87 23.34
N PRO A 175 1.93 3.91 22.57
CA PRO A 175 2.08 5.26 23.09
C PRO A 175 0.81 5.76 23.81
N ARG A 176 0.98 6.67 24.77
CA ARG A 176 -0.14 7.37 25.41
C ARG A 176 -0.87 8.24 24.40
N ALA A 177 -2.16 8.51 24.68
CA ALA A 177 -3.08 9.24 23.81
C ALA A 177 -3.42 8.55 22.47
N VAL A 178 -2.99 7.30 22.25
CA VAL A 178 -3.65 6.44 21.26
C VAL A 178 -5.06 6.14 21.79
N ALA A 179 -6.10 6.51 21.01
CA ALA A 179 -7.48 6.14 21.33
C ALA A 179 -7.61 4.62 21.56
N ALA A 180 -8.63 4.20 22.32
CA ALA A 180 -8.90 2.78 22.54
C ALA A 180 -8.89 2.02 21.21
N ALA A 181 -8.37 0.78 21.21
CA ALA A 181 -8.37 -0.02 19.99
C ALA A 181 -9.82 -0.18 19.51
N VAL A 182 -10.07 0.15 18.25
CA VAL A 182 -11.32 -0.25 17.58
C VAL A 182 -11.09 -1.67 17.06
N ASP A 183 -12.17 -2.42 16.82
CA ASP A 183 -12.12 -3.81 16.37
C ASP A 183 -11.11 -4.01 15.22
N PRO A 184 -10.08 -4.88 15.38
CA PRO A 184 -9.13 -5.23 14.33
C PRO A 184 -9.77 -5.68 13.01
N ALA A 185 -11.04 -6.10 13.03
CA ALA A 185 -11.81 -6.42 11.82
C ALA A 185 -11.90 -5.23 10.83
N THR A 186 -11.93 -3.98 11.31
CA THR A 186 -11.96 -2.78 10.46
C THR A 186 -10.64 -2.52 9.74
N ALA A 187 -9.53 -3.10 10.20
CA ALA A 187 -8.24 -3.01 9.51
C ALA A 187 -8.12 -4.08 8.41
N ALA A 188 -8.64 -5.29 8.65
CA ALA A 188 -8.70 -6.36 7.65
C ALA A 188 -9.60 -5.99 6.45
N SER A 189 -10.60 -5.12 6.66
CA SER A 189 -11.48 -4.66 5.57
C SER A 189 -10.77 -3.82 4.51
N PHE A 190 -9.52 -3.36 4.75
CA PHE A 190 -8.73 -2.65 3.75
C PHE A 190 -7.94 -3.57 2.80
N GLN A 191 -8.02 -4.89 3.00
CA GLN A 191 -7.34 -5.87 2.15
C GLN A 191 -8.35 -6.86 1.57
N SER A 192 -8.50 -6.82 0.25
CA SER A 192 -9.46 -7.61 -0.52
C SER A 192 -9.27 -9.12 -0.43
N TRP A 193 -8.05 -9.61 -0.15
CA TRP A 193 -7.81 -11.05 0.03
C TRP A 193 -8.56 -11.64 1.23
N ALA A 194 -8.94 -10.80 2.22
CA ALA A 194 -9.75 -11.21 3.35
C ALA A 194 -11.27 -11.06 3.09
N ALA A 195 -11.68 -10.46 1.97
CA ALA A 195 -13.09 -10.14 1.69
C ALA A 195 -13.96 -11.39 1.43
N SER A 196 -13.37 -12.52 1.05
CA SER A 196 -14.06 -13.80 0.89
C SER A 196 -14.47 -14.45 2.22
N GLY A 197 -14.08 -13.87 3.36
CA GLY A 197 -14.21 -14.47 4.68
C GLY A 197 -13.11 -15.48 5.00
N GLU A 198 -12.19 -15.73 4.06
CA GLU A 198 -11.01 -16.54 4.32
C GLU A 198 -10.01 -15.80 5.21
N SER A 199 -9.35 -16.57 6.09
CA SER A 199 -8.27 -16.05 6.93
C SER A 199 -7.16 -17.09 7.07
N CYS A 200 -5.98 -16.62 7.48
CA CYS A 200 -4.88 -17.48 7.85
C CYS A 200 -5.08 -18.05 9.27
N PRO A 201 -4.77 -19.34 9.51
CA PRO A 201 -4.88 -19.94 10.84
C PRO A 201 -4.04 -19.21 11.90
N GLU A 202 -4.44 -19.32 13.17
CA GLU A 202 -3.63 -18.81 14.28
C GLU A 202 -2.23 -19.44 14.28
N GLY A 203 -1.24 -18.67 14.73
CA GLY A 203 0.18 -19.07 14.69
C GLY A 203 0.85 -18.99 13.32
N THR A 204 0.15 -18.47 12.30
CA THR A 204 0.70 -18.20 10.96
C THR A 204 0.70 -16.70 10.63
N VAL A 205 1.42 -16.31 9.59
CA VAL A 205 1.41 -14.96 9.02
C VAL A 205 1.13 -15.06 7.51
N PRO A 206 0.21 -14.25 6.96
CA PRO A 206 -0.02 -14.19 5.52
C PRO A 206 1.16 -13.49 4.83
N ILE A 207 1.70 -14.13 3.79
CA ILE A 207 2.79 -13.61 2.97
C ILE A 207 2.38 -13.69 1.50
N ARG A 208 2.44 -12.57 0.77
CA ARG A 208 2.25 -12.60 -0.69
C ARG A 208 3.37 -13.42 -1.33
N ARG A 209 2.99 -14.48 -2.04
CA ARG A 209 3.92 -15.35 -2.77
C ARG A 209 4.62 -14.56 -3.87
N THR A 210 5.94 -14.71 -3.95
CA THR A 210 6.72 -14.16 -5.06
C THR A 210 6.77 -15.19 -6.20
N VAL A 211 6.55 -14.77 -7.44
CA VAL A 211 6.60 -15.64 -8.62
C VAL A 211 7.79 -15.33 -9.52
N GLU A 212 8.08 -16.21 -10.49
CA GLU A 212 9.24 -16.06 -11.40
C GLU A 212 9.24 -14.70 -12.11
N VAL A 213 8.07 -14.26 -12.59
CA VAL A 213 7.95 -12.96 -13.29
C VAL A 213 8.33 -11.78 -12.39
N ASP A 214 8.08 -11.85 -11.07
CA ASP A 214 8.43 -10.77 -10.15
C ASP A 214 9.94 -10.57 -10.07
N VAL A 215 10.68 -11.68 -9.96
CA VAL A 215 12.15 -11.66 -9.90
C VAL A 215 12.76 -11.25 -11.23
N LEU A 216 12.10 -11.60 -12.34
CA LEU A 216 12.56 -11.26 -13.69
C LEU A 216 12.37 -9.79 -14.07
N ARG A 217 11.41 -9.07 -13.45
CA ARG A 217 11.25 -7.62 -13.62
C ARG A 217 12.41 -6.84 -12.99
N ALA A 218 12.96 -7.32 -11.88
CA ALA A 218 14.08 -6.68 -11.21
C ALA A 218 15.37 -6.76 -12.03
N SER A 219 16.17 -5.68 -11.97
CA SER A 219 17.48 -5.59 -12.65
C SER A 219 18.48 -6.70 -12.25
N SER A 220 18.37 -7.26 -11.05
CA SER A 220 19.25 -8.32 -10.56
C SER A 220 18.62 -9.15 -9.46
N ILE A 221 18.78 -10.47 -9.52
CA ILE A 221 18.39 -11.41 -8.45
C ILE A 221 19.04 -11.04 -7.11
N ARG A 222 20.29 -10.55 -7.13
CA ARG A 222 21.02 -10.16 -5.91
C ARG A 222 20.43 -8.90 -5.25
N ARG A 223 19.79 -8.04 -6.04
CA ARG A 223 19.18 -6.78 -5.58
C ARG A 223 17.66 -6.88 -5.48
N PHE A 224 17.06 -8.04 -5.75
CA PHE A 224 15.62 -8.24 -5.62
C PHE A 224 15.17 -7.89 -4.19
N GLY A 225 14.10 -7.11 -4.08
CA GLY A 225 13.62 -6.59 -2.81
C GLY A 225 14.41 -5.41 -2.23
N ARG A 226 15.32 -4.79 -2.98
CA ARG A 226 16.07 -3.60 -2.53
C ARG A 226 15.84 -2.43 -3.50
N LYS A 227 15.72 -1.22 -2.97
CA LYS A 227 15.77 0.02 -3.77
C LYS A 227 17.14 0.12 -4.47
N PRO A 228 17.21 0.64 -5.71
CA PRO A 228 18.49 0.98 -6.33
C PRO A 228 19.26 1.98 -5.47
N ALA A 229 20.59 1.92 -5.50
CA ALA A 229 21.45 2.93 -4.89
C ALA A 229 21.41 4.21 -5.74
N ALA A 230 20.28 4.92 -5.72
CA ALA A 230 20.25 6.34 -6.03
C ALA A 230 20.66 7.04 -4.73
N GLY A 231 21.77 7.75 -4.71
CA GLY A 231 22.30 8.34 -3.47
C GLY A 231 21.19 9.16 -2.80
N ALA A 232 20.78 8.76 -1.59
CA ALA A 232 19.83 9.51 -0.79
C ALA A 232 20.45 10.87 -0.47
N ARG A 233 20.15 11.89 -1.26
CA ARG A 233 20.62 13.25 -1.06
C ARG A 233 19.51 14.05 -0.43
N ARG A 234 19.90 14.96 0.46
CA ARG A 234 18.99 15.90 1.11
C ARG A 234 18.30 16.83 0.10
N ASP A 235 18.95 17.08 -1.04
CA ASP A 235 18.45 17.89 -2.14
C ASP A 235 18.31 16.99 -3.39
N SER A 236 17.07 16.77 -3.82
CA SER A 236 16.63 15.70 -4.76
C SER A 236 16.93 15.97 -6.24
N THR A 237 17.65 17.05 -6.57
CA THR A 237 17.81 17.51 -7.96
C THR A 237 18.67 16.60 -8.84
N SER A 238 19.34 15.58 -8.28
CA SER A 238 20.28 14.72 -9.03
C SER A 238 19.99 13.21 -8.96
N GLY A 239 18.85 12.78 -8.39
CA GLY A 239 18.57 11.37 -8.14
C GLY A 239 17.51 10.74 -9.05
N GLY A 240 16.74 11.54 -9.79
CA GLY A 240 15.53 11.08 -10.48
C GLY A 240 14.33 10.91 -9.56
N HIS A 241 14.45 11.19 -8.25
CA HIS A 241 13.36 11.15 -7.29
C HIS A 241 12.87 12.57 -6.99
N GLU A 242 11.55 12.75 -6.90
CA GLU A 242 10.93 14.03 -6.59
C GLU A 242 9.92 13.90 -5.46
N HIS A 243 9.95 14.86 -4.54
CA HIS A 243 9.24 14.80 -3.28
C HIS A 243 8.28 15.98 -3.11
N ALA A 244 7.17 15.70 -2.43
CA ALA A 244 6.30 16.70 -1.81
C ALA A 244 5.99 16.22 -0.38
N VAL A 245 6.70 16.78 0.59
CA VAL A 245 6.78 16.25 1.97
C VAL A 245 6.58 17.32 3.04
N GLY A 246 5.86 16.93 4.09
CA GLY A 246 5.88 17.58 5.39
C GLY A 246 6.92 16.91 6.30
N TYR A 247 7.72 17.67 7.04
CA TYR A 247 8.76 17.11 7.90
C TYR A 247 8.97 17.89 9.19
N VAL A 248 9.48 17.18 10.19
CA VAL A 248 10.04 17.74 11.44
C VAL A 248 11.46 17.25 11.62
N ILE A 249 12.31 18.13 12.15
CA ILE A 249 13.75 17.89 12.36
C ILE A 249 14.20 18.68 13.58
N GLY A 250 15.17 18.16 14.30
CA GLY A 250 15.89 18.88 15.36
C GLY A 250 15.65 18.34 16.76
N ASP A 251 14.63 17.51 16.95
CA ASP A 251 14.36 16.82 18.21
C ASP A 251 14.66 15.30 18.13
N GLN A 252 14.40 14.61 19.23
CA GLN A 252 14.44 13.16 19.33
C GLN A 252 13.03 12.60 19.14
N TYR A 253 12.81 11.89 18.04
CA TYR A 253 11.51 11.29 17.74
C TYR A 253 11.56 9.78 17.96
N TYR A 254 10.59 9.28 18.71
CA TYR A 254 10.44 7.85 19.05
C TYR A 254 9.32 7.21 18.22
N GLY A 255 8.76 7.92 17.25
CA GLY A 255 7.68 7.43 16.41
C GLY A 255 6.93 8.54 15.70
N ALA A 256 6.03 8.13 14.83
CA ALA A 256 5.18 9.00 14.03
C ALA A 256 3.85 8.33 13.74
N LYS A 257 2.79 9.12 13.70
CA LYS A 257 1.44 8.69 13.34
C LYS A 257 0.80 9.67 12.38
N ALA A 258 0.12 9.14 11.37
CA ALA A 258 -0.72 9.95 10.49
C ALA A 258 -1.80 9.09 9.81
N SER A 259 -2.83 9.76 9.32
CA SER A 259 -3.80 9.18 8.37
C SER A 259 -3.52 9.73 6.97
N LEU A 260 -3.43 8.86 5.97
CA LEU A 260 -3.09 9.20 4.58
C LEU A 260 -4.10 8.56 3.63
N ASN A 261 -4.67 9.34 2.71
CA ASN A 261 -5.62 8.80 1.75
C ASN A 261 -4.94 7.98 0.65
N VAL A 262 -5.65 6.96 0.18
CA VAL A 262 -5.15 5.99 -0.80
C VAL A 262 -5.70 6.34 -2.17
N TRP A 263 -4.82 6.43 -3.17
CA TRP A 263 -5.14 6.68 -4.57
C TRP A 263 -4.44 5.66 -5.46
N ALA A 264 -4.89 5.54 -6.71
CA ALA A 264 -4.21 4.77 -7.76
C ALA A 264 -3.61 5.74 -8.81
N PRO A 265 -2.50 6.44 -8.49
CA PRO A 265 -1.83 7.31 -9.45
C PRO A 265 -1.36 6.53 -10.68
N LYS A 266 -1.47 7.14 -11.86
CA LYS A 266 -0.90 6.59 -13.09
C LYS A 266 0.60 6.84 -13.12
N VAL A 267 1.37 5.77 -13.32
CA VAL A 267 2.82 5.83 -13.56
C VAL A 267 3.11 5.71 -15.06
N THR A 268 4.10 6.43 -15.56
CA THR A 268 4.39 6.54 -17.00
C THR A 268 5.19 5.36 -17.52
N SER A 269 6.15 4.87 -16.74
CA SER A 269 7.01 3.74 -17.07
C SER A 269 6.89 2.65 -16.01
N SER A 270 7.12 1.40 -16.38
CA SER A 270 7.12 0.29 -15.44
C SER A 270 8.27 0.36 -14.42
N SER A 271 9.35 1.09 -14.75
CA SER A 271 10.49 1.37 -13.85
C SER A 271 10.21 2.50 -12.85
N GLU A 272 9.17 3.30 -13.09
CA GLU A 272 8.79 4.38 -12.19
C GLU A 272 7.82 3.89 -11.11
N PHE A 273 7.75 4.63 -10.02
CA PHE A 273 6.73 4.44 -8.98
C PHE A 273 6.19 5.78 -8.51
N SER A 274 5.03 5.73 -7.85
CA SER A 274 4.51 6.80 -7.01
C SER A 274 4.11 6.22 -5.67
N LEU A 275 4.48 6.89 -4.58
CA LEU A 275 4.18 6.45 -3.23
C LEU A 275 3.68 7.59 -2.33
N SER A 276 3.08 7.18 -1.21
CA SER A 276 2.70 8.05 -0.09
C SER A 276 3.02 7.32 1.21
N GLN A 277 3.89 7.89 2.05
CA GLN A 277 4.42 7.17 3.21
C GLN A 277 4.84 8.06 4.38
N ILE A 278 5.18 7.38 5.48
CA ILE A 278 5.88 7.93 6.65
C ILE A 278 7.32 7.42 6.63
N TRP A 279 8.28 8.32 6.82
CA TRP A 279 9.68 7.99 7.01
C TRP A 279 10.13 8.33 8.44
N MET A 280 10.75 7.36 9.11
CA MET A 280 11.57 7.60 10.30
C MET A 280 13.04 7.60 9.88
N LEU A 281 13.75 8.72 10.08
CA LEU A 281 15.13 8.87 9.62
C LEU A 281 16.09 9.22 10.76
N SER A 282 17.31 8.68 10.69
CA SER A 282 18.41 9.00 11.60
C SER A 282 19.75 8.76 10.92
N GLY A 283 20.75 9.60 11.18
CA GLY A 283 22.05 9.58 10.48
C GLY A 283 22.13 10.58 9.32
N SER A 284 23.15 10.44 8.47
CA SER A 284 23.49 11.40 7.42
C SER A 284 23.10 10.91 6.03
N PHE A 285 22.41 11.77 5.28
CA PHE A 285 22.08 11.54 3.87
C PHE A 285 23.35 11.24 3.04
N GLY A 286 23.30 10.17 2.24
CA GLY A 286 24.38 9.78 1.32
C GLY A 286 25.54 9.03 1.96
N ASP A 287 25.52 8.80 3.28
CA ASP A 287 26.57 8.08 4.01
C ASP A 287 25.95 6.93 4.83
N ASP A 288 25.45 7.22 6.03
CA ASP A 288 25.04 6.22 7.02
C ASP A 288 23.55 6.31 7.43
N LEU A 289 22.73 6.92 6.58
CA LEU A 289 21.30 7.12 6.81
C LEU A 289 20.57 5.80 7.12
N ASN A 290 19.88 5.77 8.25
CA ASN A 290 18.93 4.72 8.61
C ASN A 290 17.52 5.19 8.28
N THR A 291 16.72 4.33 7.63
CA THR A 291 15.31 4.62 7.36
C THR A 291 14.40 3.46 7.74
N ILE A 292 13.22 3.80 8.25
CA ILE A 292 12.05 2.92 8.32
C ILE A 292 10.91 3.64 7.58
N GLU A 293 10.26 2.90 6.71
CA GLU A 293 9.31 3.41 5.72
C GLU A 293 8.05 2.55 5.74
N ALA A 294 6.88 3.16 5.82
CA ALA A 294 5.60 2.46 5.67
C ALA A 294 4.53 3.37 5.04
N GLY A 295 3.77 2.80 4.11
CA GLY A 295 2.79 3.55 3.33
C GLY A 295 2.12 2.70 2.27
N TRP A 296 1.65 3.37 1.21
CA TRP A 296 1.16 2.72 0.00
C TRP A 296 1.93 3.22 -1.22
N GLN A 297 2.07 2.36 -2.23
CA GLN A 297 2.73 2.72 -3.48
C GLN A 297 2.09 2.01 -4.66
N VAL A 298 2.17 2.64 -5.84
CA VAL A 298 1.97 2.01 -7.14
C VAL A 298 3.35 1.81 -7.76
N SER A 299 3.74 0.55 -7.95
CA SER A 299 5.07 0.17 -8.45
C SER A 299 4.98 -1.06 -9.34
N PRO A 300 4.82 -0.88 -10.67
CA PRO A 300 4.70 -1.98 -11.60
C PRO A 300 5.97 -2.84 -11.67
N GLU A 301 7.17 -2.27 -11.50
CA GLU A 301 8.41 -3.06 -11.40
C GLU A 301 8.32 -4.08 -10.24
N LEU A 302 7.87 -3.64 -9.06
CA LEU A 302 7.83 -4.49 -7.88
C LEU A 302 6.67 -5.49 -7.92
N TYR A 303 5.47 -5.06 -8.31
CA TYR A 303 4.25 -5.86 -8.16
C TYR A 303 3.69 -6.43 -9.46
N GLY A 304 4.04 -5.85 -10.60
CA GLY A 304 3.55 -6.27 -11.93
C GLY A 304 2.15 -5.75 -12.26
N ASP A 305 1.62 -4.82 -11.48
CA ASP A 305 0.32 -4.19 -11.67
C ASP A 305 0.33 -2.70 -11.24
N ASP A 306 -0.80 -2.04 -11.45
CA ASP A 306 -1.03 -0.62 -11.15
C ASP A 306 -1.89 -0.42 -9.89
N HIS A 307 -2.06 -1.47 -9.07
CA HIS A 307 -2.84 -1.36 -7.84
C HIS A 307 -2.02 -0.66 -6.74
N PRO A 308 -2.63 0.25 -5.96
CA PRO A 308 -1.96 0.78 -4.78
C PRO A 308 -1.83 -0.33 -3.74
N ARG A 309 -0.58 -0.64 -3.38
CA ARG A 309 -0.24 -1.74 -2.50
C ARG A 309 0.41 -1.22 -1.23
N PHE A 310 0.01 -1.79 -0.09
CA PHE A 310 0.67 -1.47 1.17
C PHE A 310 2.10 -1.97 1.13
N PHE A 311 3.03 -1.16 1.59
CA PHE A 311 4.43 -1.56 1.64
C PHE A 311 5.12 -1.11 2.91
N THR A 312 6.22 -1.80 3.17
CA THR A 312 7.22 -1.40 4.15
C THR A 312 8.59 -1.42 3.50
N TYR A 313 9.47 -0.54 3.94
CA TYR A 313 10.88 -0.58 3.59
C TYR A 313 11.74 -0.21 4.81
N TRP A 314 12.98 -0.69 4.82
CA TRP A 314 13.99 -0.23 5.78
C TRP A 314 15.38 -0.33 5.16
N THR A 315 16.29 0.55 5.57
CA THR A 315 17.74 0.46 5.30
C THR A 315 18.53 1.01 6.49
N SER A 316 19.78 0.63 6.65
CA SER A 316 20.69 1.13 7.67
C SER A 316 22.00 1.73 7.13
N ASP A 317 22.10 1.88 5.81
CA ASP A 317 23.32 2.36 5.15
C ASP A 317 23.03 3.22 3.91
N ALA A 318 22.06 4.13 4.02
CA ALA A 318 21.69 5.06 2.96
C ALA A 318 21.39 4.37 1.61
N TYR A 319 20.68 3.24 1.66
CA TYR A 319 20.27 2.46 0.48
C TYR A 319 21.45 1.88 -0.34
N GLN A 320 22.65 1.81 0.24
CA GLN A 320 23.84 1.34 -0.47
C GLN A 320 23.86 -0.19 -0.62
N THR A 321 23.84 -0.91 0.49
CA THR A 321 24.02 -2.37 0.52
C THR A 321 23.01 -3.11 1.39
N THR A 322 22.43 -2.44 2.39
CA THR A 322 21.30 -2.92 3.18
C THR A 322 20.00 -2.36 2.64
N GLY A 323 18.87 -2.92 3.05
CA GLY A 323 17.60 -2.61 2.41
C GLY A 323 16.70 -3.80 2.33
N CYS A 324 15.41 -3.63 2.64
CA CYS A 324 14.42 -4.64 2.29
C CYS A 324 13.01 -4.07 2.12
N TYR A 325 12.41 -4.35 0.97
CA TYR A 325 10.97 -4.22 0.76
C TYR A 325 10.24 -5.40 1.40
N ASN A 326 9.20 -5.08 2.18
CA ASN A 326 8.23 -6.04 2.69
C ASN A 326 8.93 -7.24 3.36
N LEU A 327 8.58 -8.45 2.92
CA LEU A 327 9.15 -9.71 3.38
C LEU A 327 10.04 -10.35 2.29
N LEU A 328 10.54 -9.56 1.32
CA LEU A 328 11.36 -10.07 0.20
C LEU A 328 12.79 -10.46 0.63
N CYS A 329 13.13 -10.16 1.88
CA CYS A 329 14.38 -10.45 2.56
C CYS A 329 14.13 -10.41 4.08
N SER A 330 15.13 -10.82 4.86
CA SER A 330 15.04 -10.78 6.32
C SER A 330 15.14 -9.33 6.84
N GLY A 331 14.29 -8.97 7.81
CA GLY A 331 14.43 -7.71 8.56
C GLY A 331 13.14 -7.32 9.28
N PHE A 332 12.01 -7.32 8.58
CA PHE A 332 10.71 -7.07 9.21
C PHE A 332 10.11 -8.38 9.72
N VAL A 333 9.66 -8.41 10.98
CA VAL A 333 9.00 -9.56 11.61
C VAL A 333 7.49 -9.28 11.70
N GLN A 334 6.69 -9.99 10.90
CA GLN A 334 5.23 -9.90 10.98
C GLN A 334 4.71 -10.70 12.19
N THR A 335 3.69 -10.19 12.89
CA THR A 335 3.22 -10.79 14.16
C THR A 335 1.78 -11.25 14.14
N ASN A 336 0.99 -10.92 13.11
CA ASN A 336 -0.43 -11.26 13.04
C ASN A 336 -0.79 -12.04 11.77
N ASN A 337 -1.94 -12.70 11.82
CA ASN A 337 -2.52 -13.52 10.74
C ASN A 337 -3.60 -12.82 9.91
N LYS A 338 -3.83 -11.51 10.12
CA LYS A 338 -4.94 -10.73 9.55
C LYS A 338 -4.52 -9.70 8.49
N PHE A 339 -3.23 -9.43 8.36
CA PHE A 339 -2.70 -8.40 7.46
C PHE A 339 -1.51 -8.92 6.66
N ALA A 340 -1.59 -8.84 5.34
CA ALA A 340 -0.52 -9.25 4.43
C ALA A 340 0.21 -8.02 3.88
N VAL A 341 1.50 -7.87 4.18
CA VAL A 341 2.30 -6.78 3.59
C VAL A 341 2.53 -7.04 2.10
N GLY A 342 2.42 -6.01 1.26
CA GLY A 342 2.61 -6.10 -0.19
C GLY A 342 1.35 -6.43 -0.99
N THR A 343 0.18 -6.52 -0.36
CA THR A 343 -1.10 -6.73 -1.06
C THR A 343 -1.80 -5.42 -1.39
N ALA A 344 -2.74 -5.47 -2.33
CA ALA A 344 -3.54 -4.32 -2.73
C ALA A 344 -4.37 -3.77 -1.57
N ILE A 345 -4.54 -2.45 -1.56
CA ILE A 345 -5.42 -1.73 -0.63
C ILE A 345 -6.72 -1.42 -1.35
N SER A 346 -7.85 -1.74 -0.71
CA SER A 346 -9.19 -1.44 -1.23
C SER A 346 -10.13 -1.19 -0.06
N PRO A 347 -11.07 -0.23 -0.14
CA PRO A 347 -11.33 0.68 -1.26
C PRO A 347 -10.28 1.81 -1.40
N ILE A 348 -10.26 2.46 -2.56
CA ILE A 348 -9.40 3.60 -2.88
C ILE A 348 -10.23 4.88 -3.07
N SER A 349 -9.61 6.04 -2.89
CA SER A 349 -10.24 7.34 -3.07
C SER A 349 -10.51 7.65 -4.54
N THR A 350 -11.56 8.42 -4.81
CA THR A 350 -11.91 8.88 -6.17
C THR A 350 -12.17 10.39 -6.21
N TYR A 351 -11.96 10.98 -7.38
CA TYR A 351 -12.14 12.42 -7.60
C TYR A 351 -13.60 12.81 -7.41
N ASP A 352 -13.87 13.77 -6.53
CA ASP A 352 -15.22 14.21 -6.11
C ASP A 352 -16.11 13.06 -5.59
N GLY A 353 -15.49 11.97 -5.12
CA GLY A 353 -16.17 10.78 -4.63
C GLY A 353 -15.71 10.37 -3.23
N GLY A 354 -15.88 9.07 -2.92
CA GLY A 354 -15.48 8.50 -1.64
C GLY A 354 -13.98 8.74 -1.36
N GLN A 355 -13.67 9.18 -0.14
CA GLN A 355 -12.29 9.37 0.33
C GLN A 355 -11.98 8.31 1.37
N PHE A 356 -10.93 7.52 1.13
CA PHE A 356 -10.54 6.41 2.00
C PHE A 356 -9.09 6.59 2.42
N ASP A 357 -8.86 6.67 3.72
CA ASP A 357 -7.54 6.77 4.30
C ASP A 357 -7.21 5.60 5.22
N ILE A 358 -5.92 5.28 5.24
CA ILE A 358 -5.32 4.34 6.19
C ILE A 358 -4.66 5.16 7.28
N SER A 359 -4.64 4.63 8.50
CA SER A 359 -3.88 5.23 9.61
C SER A 359 -2.68 4.36 9.93
N LEU A 360 -1.50 4.97 10.06
CA LEU A 360 -0.26 4.26 10.36
C LEU A 360 0.37 4.86 11.60
N LEU A 361 0.89 3.99 12.46
CA LEU A 361 1.72 4.36 13.60
C LEU A 361 3.00 3.53 13.55
N ILE A 362 4.14 4.21 13.46
CA ILE A 362 5.46 3.62 13.66
C ILE A 362 5.97 4.14 15.00
N TRP A 363 6.39 3.27 15.91
CA TRP A 363 6.96 3.72 17.18
C TRP A 363 8.00 2.76 17.72
N LYS A 364 8.92 3.30 18.50
CA LYS A 364 9.97 2.54 19.19
C LYS A 364 9.45 2.08 20.54
N ASP A 365 9.47 0.77 20.76
CA ASP A 365 9.13 0.19 22.06
C ASP A 365 10.18 0.61 23.11
N PRO A 366 9.81 1.29 24.19
CA PRO A 366 10.74 1.67 25.26
C PRO A 366 11.38 0.48 25.97
N ARG A 367 10.78 -0.71 25.92
CA ARG A 367 11.29 -1.91 26.62
C ARG A 367 12.36 -2.65 25.83
N HIS A 368 12.06 -3.03 24.59
CA HIS A 368 12.97 -3.83 23.78
C HIS A 368 13.75 -3.01 22.73
N GLY A 369 13.36 -1.75 22.50
CA GLY A 369 13.98 -0.86 21.52
C GLY A 369 13.61 -1.14 20.07
N ASN A 370 12.80 -2.17 19.79
CA ASN A 370 12.33 -2.50 18.45
C ASN A 370 11.32 -1.45 17.95
N TRP A 371 11.29 -1.24 16.64
CA TRP A 371 10.33 -0.35 16.00
C TRP A 371 9.12 -1.14 15.55
N TRP A 372 7.93 -0.78 16.03
CA TRP A 372 6.67 -1.45 15.74
C TRP A 372 5.83 -0.68 14.75
N LEU A 373 5.09 -1.41 13.94
CA LEU A 373 4.14 -0.90 12.96
C LEU A 373 2.72 -1.31 13.36
N GLU A 374 1.85 -0.33 13.51
CA GLU A 374 0.41 -0.50 13.66
C GLU A 374 -0.30 0.08 12.43
N PHE A 375 -1.29 -0.67 11.94
CA PHE A 375 -2.20 -0.28 10.88
C PHE A 375 -3.60 -0.06 11.47
N GLY A 376 -4.25 1.01 11.01
CA GLY A 376 -5.57 1.41 11.48
C GLY A 376 -5.56 1.82 12.95
N SER A 377 -6.53 1.28 13.68
CA SER A 377 -6.83 1.63 15.07
C SER A 377 -6.63 0.44 16.02
N GLY A 378 -5.55 -0.32 15.83
CA GLY A 378 -5.14 -1.37 16.77
C GLY A 378 -4.50 -2.62 16.15
N LEU A 379 -4.42 -2.74 14.82
CA LEU A 379 -3.85 -3.93 14.20
C LEU A 379 -2.33 -3.84 14.16
N ILE A 380 -1.67 -4.57 15.05
CA ILE A 380 -0.19 -4.64 15.09
C ILE A 380 0.31 -5.51 13.95
N VAL A 381 0.94 -4.88 12.96
CA VAL A 381 1.45 -5.55 11.75
C VAL A 381 2.68 -6.39 12.10
N GLY A 382 3.65 -5.77 12.76
CA GLY A 382 4.95 -6.37 13.05
C GLY A 382 5.96 -5.35 13.54
N TYR A 383 7.24 -5.71 13.50
CA TYR A 383 8.32 -4.85 13.95
C TYR A 383 9.64 -5.04 13.19
N TRP A 384 10.47 -4.00 13.20
CA TRP A 384 11.88 -4.04 12.82
C TRP A 384 12.74 -4.16 14.09
N PRO A 385 13.56 -5.22 14.22
CA PRO A 385 14.48 -5.35 15.32
C PRO A 385 15.49 -4.21 15.42
N ALA A 386 15.76 -3.74 16.64
CA ALA A 386 16.66 -2.62 16.87
C ALA A 386 18.08 -2.85 16.33
N PHE A 387 18.55 -4.12 16.35
CA PHE A 387 19.91 -4.48 15.90
C PHE A 387 20.15 -4.26 14.41
N LEU A 388 19.12 -4.00 13.60
CA LEU A 388 19.26 -3.69 12.19
C LEU A 388 19.90 -2.31 11.96
N PHE A 389 19.81 -1.43 12.95
CA PHE A 389 20.08 -0.01 12.82
C PHE A 389 21.30 0.42 13.64
N SER A 390 22.06 1.37 13.11
CA SER A 390 23.17 2.04 13.80
C SER A 390 22.71 3.29 14.55
N HIS A 391 21.77 4.05 13.98
CA HIS A 391 21.27 5.32 14.49
C HIS A 391 19.86 5.23 15.06
N LEU A 392 18.95 4.56 14.34
CA LEU A 392 17.56 4.35 14.81
C LEU A 392 17.49 3.42 16.04
N VAL A 393 18.59 2.78 16.44
CA VAL A 393 18.69 2.07 17.73
C VAL A 393 18.44 3.00 18.92
N GLN A 394 18.78 4.30 18.80
CA GLN A 394 18.51 5.31 19.82
C GLN A 394 17.14 5.95 19.58
N HIS A 395 17.03 6.74 18.50
CA HIS A 395 15.87 7.53 18.12
C HIS A 395 15.98 7.99 16.66
N ALA A 396 14.88 8.48 16.08
CA ALA A 396 14.90 9.24 14.83
C ALA A 396 15.25 10.71 15.10
N SER A 397 16.02 11.33 14.21
CA SER A 397 16.35 12.76 14.23
C SER A 397 15.50 13.58 13.25
N MET A 398 14.77 12.89 12.36
CA MET A 398 13.84 13.48 11.41
C MET A 398 12.67 12.53 11.17
N VAL A 399 11.48 13.10 11.01
CA VAL A 399 10.28 12.41 10.54
C VAL A 399 9.78 13.12 9.29
N GLN A 400 9.47 12.36 8.24
CA GLN A 400 8.84 12.88 7.03
C GLN A 400 7.52 12.17 6.76
N PHE A 401 6.61 12.89 6.13
CA PHE A 401 5.30 12.46 5.67
C PHE A 401 5.10 13.01 4.26
N GLY A 402 4.56 12.24 3.32
CA GLY A 402 4.25 12.77 1.99
C GLY A 402 4.51 11.80 0.86
N GLY A 403 4.66 12.37 -0.33
CA GLY A 403 4.80 11.64 -1.58
C GLY A 403 6.20 11.68 -2.18
N GLU A 404 6.51 10.64 -2.93
CA GLU A 404 7.73 10.49 -3.71
C GLU A 404 7.37 9.85 -5.06
N VAL A 405 7.97 10.32 -6.14
CA VAL A 405 7.88 9.71 -7.47
C VAL A 405 9.27 9.52 -8.06
N VAL A 406 9.38 8.60 -9.02
CA VAL A 406 10.54 8.49 -9.91
C VAL A 406 10.22 9.17 -11.24
N ASN A 407 11.17 9.98 -11.70
CA ASN A 407 11.20 10.65 -12.98
C ASN A 407 12.41 10.13 -13.77
N ASP A 408 12.20 9.04 -14.53
CA ASP A 408 13.23 8.41 -15.36
C ASP A 408 13.45 9.16 -16.68
N ARG A 409 12.66 10.22 -16.93
CA ARG A 409 12.62 10.97 -18.19
C ARG A 409 12.51 10.05 -19.42
N PRO A 410 11.52 9.12 -19.47
CA PRO A 410 11.47 8.05 -20.47
C PRO A 410 11.42 8.55 -21.92
N ALA A 411 10.97 9.78 -22.16
CA ALA A 411 10.92 10.43 -23.47
C ALA A 411 11.87 11.64 -23.61
N GLY A 412 12.91 11.73 -22.78
CA GLY A 412 13.87 12.84 -22.78
C GLY A 412 13.39 14.13 -22.11
N GLY A 413 12.21 14.12 -21.48
CA GLY A 413 11.69 15.21 -20.66
C GLY A 413 10.96 14.66 -19.44
N HIS A 414 10.53 15.55 -18.54
CA HIS A 414 9.85 15.18 -17.30
C HIS A 414 8.75 14.11 -17.47
N THR A 415 8.67 13.18 -16.52
CA THR A 415 7.64 12.13 -16.48
C THR A 415 6.22 12.70 -16.32
N ALA A 416 5.22 12.00 -16.86
CA ALA A 416 3.80 12.26 -16.59
C ALA A 416 3.27 11.42 -15.40
N THR A 417 4.18 10.83 -14.60
CA THR A 417 3.81 10.06 -13.42
C THR A 417 3.13 10.97 -12.41
N GLN A 418 1.96 10.54 -11.97
CA GLN A 418 1.14 11.26 -11.02
C GLN A 418 1.66 11.02 -9.60
N MET A 419 1.70 12.06 -8.77
CA MET A 419 1.89 11.92 -7.33
C MET A 419 0.55 12.02 -6.62
N GLY A 420 0.30 11.10 -5.67
CA GLY A 420 -0.95 11.09 -4.91
C GLY A 420 -2.17 10.85 -5.81
N SER A 421 -3.06 11.84 -5.89
CA SER A 421 -4.26 11.80 -6.74
C SER A 421 -4.01 12.28 -8.17
N GLY A 422 -2.79 12.76 -8.47
CA GLY A 422 -2.49 13.45 -9.73
C GLY A 422 -3.00 14.88 -9.79
N ARG A 423 -3.53 15.43 -8.69
CA ARG A 423 -4.02 16.80 -8.56
C ARG A 423 -3.14 17.62 -7.63
N PHE A 424 -3.09 18.92 -7.88
CA PHE A 424 -2.37 19.85 -7.01
C PHE A 424 -3.08 20.02 -5.67
N ALA A 425 -2.31 20.29 -4.63
CA ALA A 425 -2.73 20.47 -3.24
C ALA A 425 -3.81 21.55 -3.07
N VAL A 426 -3.80 22.58 -3.92
CA VAL A 426 -4.80 23.66 -3.92
C VAL A 426 -6.24 23.16 -4.16
N GLU A 427 -6.41 22.00 -4.80
CA GLU A 427 -7.74 21.44 -5.08
C GLU A 427 -8.45 20.92 -3.81
N GLY A 428 -7.71 20.63 -2.75
CA GLY A 428 -8.22 20.31 -1.42
C GLY A 428 -8.93 18.96 -1.29
N PHE A 429 -9.75 18.82 -0.24
CA PHE A 429 -10.47 17.58 0.09
C PHE A 429 -11.36 17.12 -1.06
N GLY A 430 -11.39 15.80 -1.30
CA GLY A 430 -12.17 15.19 -2.39
C GLY A 430 -11.41 15.09 -3.72
N ARG A 431 -10.31 15.84 -3.89
CA ARG A 431 -9.57 15.94 -5.16
C ARG A 431 -8.07 15.74 -5.01
N ALA A 432 -7.45 16.36 -4.01
CA ALA A 432 -6.03 16.22 -3.71
C ALA A 432 -5.75 15.06 -2.74
N SER A 433 -4.53 14.52 -2.79
CA SER A 433 -4.06 13.64 -1.72
C SER A 433 -3.78 14.43 -0.45
N TYR A 434 -3.88 13.78 0.69
CA TYR A 434 -3.67 14.41 1.99
C TYR A 434 -3.03 13.47 3.00
N PHE A 435 -2.34 14.11 3.96
CA PHE A 435 -2.11 13.56 5.27
C PHE A 435 -2.87 14.40 6.29
N ARG A 436 -3.47 13.75 7.29
CA ARG A 436 -4.12 14.38 8.44
C ARG A 436 -3.77 13.67 9.73
N ASN A 437 -4.10 14.29 10.86
CA ASN A 437 -3.79 13.80 12.20
C ASN A 437 -2.29 13.49 12.37
N LEU A 438 -1.43 14.35 11.82
CA LEU A 438 0.01 14.19 11.98
C LEU A 438 0.37 14.34 13.46
N GLN A 439 1.12 13.36 13.98
CA GLN A 439 1.64 13.30 15.33
C GLN A 439 3.01 12.66 15.34
N VAL A 440 3.81 12.98 16.34
CA VAL A 440 5.08 12.30 16.65
C VAL A 440 4.99 11.67 18.04
N VAL A 441 5.83 10.67 18.29
CA VAL A 441 6.00 10.08 19.62
C VAL A 441 7.24 10.70 20.27
N ASP A 442 7.07 11.27 21.45
CA ASP A 442 8.13 11.89 22.22
C ASP A 442 8.87 10.89 23.14
N TRP A 443 9.82 11.41 23.94
CA TRP A 443 10.65 10.62 24.85
C TRP A 443 9.85 9.91 25.95
N ASP A 444 8.66 10.41 26.29
CA ASP A 444 7.83 9.87 27.35
C ASP A 444 6.82 8.83 26.81
N ASN A 445 6.97 8.46 25.52
CA ASN A 445 6.10 7.56 24.78
C ASN A 445 4.65 8.09 24.71
N SER A 446 4.48 9.39 24.44
CA SER A 446 3.18 10.02 24.18
C SER A 446 3.08 10.52 22.76
N LEU A 447 1.89 10.40 22.17
CA LEU A 447 1.59 11.07 20.90
C LEU A 447 1.34 12.55 21.13
N VAL A 448 2.14 13.36 20.46
CA VAL A 448 2.05 14.83 20.50
C VAL A 448 1.98 15.39 19.08
N PRO A 449 1.33 16.54 18.86
CA PRO A 449 1.39 17.22 17.56
C PRO A 449 2.84 17.55 17.17
N PRO A 450 3.20 17.48 15.88
CA PRO A 450 4.53 17.88 15.42
C PRO A 450 4.73 19.37 15.64
N ALA A 451 5.63 19.74 16.56
CA ALA A 451 6.05 21.11 16.71
C ALA A 451 6.78 21.55 15.42
N SER A 452 6.36 22.67 14.84
CA SER A 452 7.04 23.28 13.68
C SER A 452 7.11 22.37 12.44
N LEU A 453 5.99 21.76 12.04
CA LEU A 453 5.89 21.05 10.76
C LEU A 453 6.29 21.98 9.59
N ARG A 454 7.32 21.59 8.85
CA ARG A 454 7.80 22.28 7.65
C ARG A 454 7.30 21.53 6.42
N ILE A 455 7.12 22.24 5.32
CA ILE A 455 6.73 21.64 4.03
C ILE A 455 7.81 21.93 2.98
N LEU A 456 8.02 20.98 2.08
CA LEU A 456 8.96 21.06 0.97
C LEU A 456 8.38 20.35 -0.25
N ALA A 457 8.47 20.97 -1.42
CA ALA A 457 8.30 20.32 -2.70
C ALA A 457 9.50 20.65 -3.58
N ASP A 458 10.11 19.62 -4.20
CA ASP A 458 11.32 19.79 -5.01
C ASP A 458 11.03 20.61 -6.28
N HIS A 459 9.93 20.27 -6.95
CA HIS A 459 9.45 20.99 -8.13
C HIS A 459 7.95 21.32 -7.99
N PRO A 460 7.60 22.45 -7.34
CA PRO A 460 6.20 22.85 -7.10
C PRO A 460 5.34 22.98 -8.36
N GLY A 461 5.94 23.21 -9.53
CA GLY A 461 5.23 23.23 -10.81
C GLY A 461 4.78 21.84 -11.29
N CYS A 462 5.42 20.78 -10.80
CA CYS A 462 5.16 19.38 -11.13
C CYS A 462 4.30 18.72 -10.05
N TYR A 463 4.69 18.92 -8.78
CA TYR A 463 4.05 18.40 -7.58
C TYR A 463 4.15 19.45 -6.47
N ASP A 464 3.04 19.86 -5.88
CA ASP A 464 3.01 20.87 -4.81
C ASP A 464 2.52 20.31 -3.47
N ILE A 465 2.62 21.14 -2.43
CA ILE A 465 2.21 20.81 -1.07
C ILE A 465 1.72 22.07 -0.36
N HIS A 466 0.61 21.96 0.36
CA HIS A 466 0.05 23.03 1.18
C HIS A 466 -0.41 22.49 2.54
N GLY A 467 0.22 23.01 3.60
CA GLY A 467 -0.06 22.62 4.99
C GLY A 467 -1.09 23.50 5.69
N GLY A 468 -1.67 22.97 6.77
CA GLY A 468 -2.59 23.69 7.65
C GLY A 468 -2.76 23.01 9.01
N VAL A 469 -3.44 23.69 9.92
CA VAL A 469 -3.80 23.17 11.24
C VAL A 469 -5.25 23.53 11.54
N ASN A 470 -6.05 22.56 11.97
CA ASN A 470 -7.40 22.80 12.49
C ASN A 470 -7.81 21.74 13.52
N ASN A 471 -8.93 21.94 14.21
CA ASN A 471 -9.37 21.06 15.30
C ASN A 471 -9.87 19.68 14.85
N VAL A 472 -10.20 19.51 13.56
CA VAL A 472 -10.78 18.26 13.03
C VAL A 472 -9.69 17.36 12.44
N TRP A 473 -8.72 17.95 11.76
CA TRP A 473 -7.64 17.26 11.05
C TRP A 473 -6.30 17.32 11.80
N GLY A 474 -6.24 18.04 12.93
CA GLY A 474 -4.98 18.33 13.61
C GLY A 474 -4.03 19.10 12.71
N SER A 475 -2.76 18.75 12.75
CA SER A 475 -1.81 19.14 11.70
C SER A 475 -2.07 18.29 10.46
N TYR A 476 -2.11 18.92 9.29
CA TYR A 476 -2.41 18.27 8.02
C TYR A 476 -1.74 18.98 6.83
N PHE A 477 -1.71 18.31 5.69
CA PHE A 477 -1.40 18.95 4.41
C PHE A 477 -2.09 18.23 3.25
N TYR A 478 -2.33 18.97 2.17
CA TYR A 478 -2.60 18.41 0.85
C TYR A 478 -1.31 18.37 0.04
N PHE A 479 -1.16 17.39 -0.84
CA PHE A 479 -0.02 17.23 -1.72
C PHE A 479 -0.41 16.50 -3.00
N GLY A 480 0.42 16.63 -4.03
CA GLY A 480 0.32 15.85 -5.25
C GLY A 480 0.57 16.68 -6.49
N GLY A 481 0.31 16.07 -7.65
CA GLY A 481 0.41 16.78 -8.93
C GLY A 481 0.45 15.82 -10.11
N PRO A 482 0.18 16.33 -11.31
CA PRO A 482 0.08 15.50 -12.51
C PRO A 482 1.45 15.10 -13.09
N GLY A 483 2.56 15.56 -12.52
CA GLY A 483 3.87 15.48 -13.16
C GLY A 483 3.95 16.45 -14.33
N ARG A 484 4.38 15.98 -15.51
CA ARG A 484 4.53 16.80 -16.72
C ARG A 484 3.26 17.56 -17.06
N ASN A 485 3.36 18.89 -17.09
CA ASN A 485 2.26 19.80 -17.40
C ASN A 485 2.81 21.17 -17.89
N GLN A 486 1.93 22.15 -18.15
CA GLN A 486 2.35 23.47 -18.65
C GLN A 486 3.30 24.23 -17.69
N ARG A 487 3.24 23.95 -16.38
CA ARG A 487 4.13 24.50 -15.35
C ARG A 487 5.34 23.60 -15.06
N CYS A 488 5.39 22.41 -15.67
CA CYS A 488 6.39 21.37 -15.46
C CYS A 488 6.85 20.84 -16.82
N SER A 489 7.70 21.61 -17.50
CA SER A 489 8.00 21.45 -18.93
C SER A 489 9.39 20.90 -19.24
N TYR A 490 10.24 20.66 -18.25
CA TYR A 490 11.65 20.28 -18.43
C TYR A 490 11.99 18.99 -17.69
#